data_AF-S6T5K7-F1
#
_entry.id   AF-S6T5K7-F1
#
_cell.length_a   1.000
_cell.length_b   1.000
_cell.length_c   1.000
_cell.angle_alpha   90.00
_cell.angle_beta   90.00
_cell.angle_gamma   90.00
#
_symmetry.space_group_name_H-M   'P 1'
#
loop_
_entity.id
_entity.type
_entity.pdbx_description
1 polymer ?
#
loop_
_entity_poly.entity_id
_entity_poly.type
_entity_poly.pdbx_seq_one_letter_code
_entity_poly.pdbx_strand_id
1 'polypeptide(L)' 'MSSDIRSSTQQSEAGSPRYRQVSIGHPPIEVREEHGILHMRALEPLAPLPDRLLDRLVHW' A
#
# COMPACT_ATOMS: atom_id res chain seq x y z
N MET A 1 -29.06 -15.83 -25.61
CA MET A 1 -28.14 -16.79 -24.97
C MET A 1 -26.72 -16.45 -25.44
N SER A 2 -25.82 -16.25 -24.47
CA SER A 2 -24.34 -16.19 -24.47
C SER A 2 -23.60 -15.62 -25.69
N SER A 3 -22.87 -14.50 -25.64
CA SER A 3 -21.62 -14.23 -24.89
C SER A 3 -20.42 -15.05 -25.38
N ASP A 4 -19.91 -14.75 -26.58
CA ASP A 4 -18.55 -15.13 -26.98
C ASP A 4 -17.59 -13.96 -26.69
N ILE A 5 -17.26 -13.79 -25.41
CA ILE A 5 -16.07 -13.03 -25.02
C ILE A 5 -14.89 -13.92 -25.36
N ARG A 6 -14.10 -13.50 -26.36
CA ARG A 6 -12.87 -14.16 -26.79
C ARG A 6 -12.03 -14.48 -25.56
N SER A 7 -11.86 -15.77 -25.30
CA SER A 7 -10.89 -16.30 -24.34
C SER A 7 -9.48 -15.92 -24.79
N SER A 8 -9.04 -14.70 -24.49
CA SER A 8 -7.62 -14.35 -24.50
C SER A 8 -6.97 -14.89 -23.23
N THR A 9 -7.02 -16.21 -23.06
CA THR A 9 -6.17 -16.88 -22.08
C THR A 9 -4.81 -17.11 -22.74
N GLN A 10 -4.13 -16.01 -23.11
CA GLN A 10 -2.68 -16.01 -23.00
C GLN A 10 -2.39 -15.93 -21.50
N GLN A 11 -2.48 -17.10 -20.85
CA GLN A 11 -1.76 -17.34 -19.61
C GLN A 11 -0.29 -17.17 -19.98
N SER A 12 0.21 -15.95 -19.84
CA SER A 12 1.63 -15.74 -19.58
C SER A 12 1.98 -16.73 -18.49
N GLU A 13 2.94 -17.61 -18.74
CA GLU A 13 3.63 -18.36 -17.70
C GLU A 13 4.22 -17.32 -16.74
N ALA A 14 3.39 -16.86 -15.81
CA ALA A 14 3.72 -15.85 -14.85
C ALA A 14 4.59 -16.54 -13.82
N GLY A 15 5.87 -16.68 -14.15
CA GLY A 15 6.90 -17.12 -13.22
C GLY A 15 6.68 -16.41 -11.90
N SER A 16 6.75 -17.17 -10.80
CA SER A 16 6.48 -16.65 -9.47
C SER A 16 7.19 -15.31 -9.27
N PRO A 17 6.51 -14.29 -8.70
CA PRO A 17 7.06 -12.96 -8.58
C PRO A 17 8.44 -13.03 -7.90
N ARG A 18 9.47 -12.60 -8.63
CA ARG A 18 10.85 -12.58 -8.15
C ARG A 18 11.08 -11.31 -7.34
N TYR A 19 10.68 -11.32 -6.09
CA TYR A 19 10.92 -10.19 -5.19
C TYR A 19 12.39 -10.08 -4.84
N ARG A 20 12.93 -8.86 -4.91
CA ARG A 20 14.26 -8.56 -4.39
C ARG A 20 14.17 -8.44 -2.88
N GLN A 21 15.13 -9.03 -2.17
CA GLN A 21 15.27 -8.80 -0.73
C GLN A 21 15.65 -7.33 -0.49
N VAL A 22 14.78 -6.62 0.22
CA VAL A 22 14.98 -5.24 0.64
C VAL A 22 14.67 -5.12 2.13
N SER A 23 15.38 -4.23 2.81
CA SER A 23 15.00 -3.85 4.17
C SER A 23 13.73 -3.00 4.10
N ILE A 24 12.66 -3.46 4.76
CA ILE A 24 11.46 -2.67 4.95
C ILE A 24 11.58 -2.00 6.31
N GLY A 25 11.41 -0.67 6.36
CA GLY A 25 11.42 0.07 7.62
C GLY A 25 10.32 -0.43 8.56
N HIS A 26 10.57 -0.37 9.87
CA HIS A 26 9.57 -0.70 10.90
C HIS A 26 9.19 0.59 11.65
N PRO A 27 8.39 1.49 11.03
CA PRO A 27 7.99 2.72 11.68
C PRO A 27 7.15 2.40 12.93
N PRO A 28 7.22 3.24 13.96
CA PRO A 28 6.45 3.01 15.17
C PRO A 28 4.96 3.15 14.86
N ILE A 29 4.21 2.07 15.07
CA ILE A 29 2.76 2.03 14.90
C ILE A 29 2.12 1.44 16.15
N GLU A 30 0.92 1.93 16.45
CA GLU A 30 0.03 1.36 17.44
C GLU A 30 -1.03 0.52 16.71
N VAL A 31 -1.22 -0.71 17.19
CA VAL A 31 -2.20 -1.65 16.64
C VAL A 31 -3.19 -1.99 17.75
N ARG A 32 -4.48 -1.87 17.47
CA ARG A 32 -5.57 -2.23 18.38
C ARG A 32 -6.59 -3.07 17.64
N GLU A 33 -7.14 -4.06 18.31
CA GLU A 33 -8.24 -4.87 17.79
C GLU A 33 -9.50 -4.60 18.60
N GLU A 34 -10.54 -4.11 17.95
CA GLU A 34 -11.81 -3.76 18.58
C GLU A 34 -12.94 -4.36 17.76
N HIS A 35 -13.74 -5.24 18.36
CA HIS A 35 -14.88 -5.91 17.70
C HIS A 35 -14.50 -6.66 16.40
N GLY A 36 -13.29 -7.23 16.35
CA GLY A 36 -12.76 -7.90 15.15
C GLY A 36 -12.30 -6.93 14.04
N ILE A 37 -12.22 -5.63 14.33
CA ILE A 37 -11.67 -4.62 13.44
C ILE A 37 -10.25 -4.26 13.89
N LEU A 38 -9.31 -4.33 12.96
CA LEU A 38 -7.92 -3.93 13.17
C LEU A 38 -7.77 -2.43 12.95
N HIS A 39 -7.46 -1.70 14.01
CA HIS A 39 -7.12 -0.29 13.98
C HIS A 39 -5.60 -0.11 14.03
N MET A 40 -5.06 0.66 13.09
CA MET A 40 -3.63 0.96 13.03
C MET A 40 -3.44 2.48 13.03
N ARG A 41 -2.53 2.96 13.88
CA ARG A 41 -2.20 4.39 14.00
C ARG A 41 -0.69 4.58 13.97
N ALA A 42 -0.21 5.49 13.12
CA ALA A 42 1.19 5.91 13.15
C ALA A 42 1.49 6.64 14.48
N LEU A 43 2.59 6.26 15.13
CA LEU A 43 3.07 6.92 16.35
C LEU A 43 4.07 8.03 16.06
N GLU A 44 4.57 8.12 14.82
CA GLU A 44 5.39 9.23 14.39
C GLU A 44 4.57 10.54 14.49
N PRO A 45 5.10 11.57 15.18
CA PRO A 45 4.42 12.86 15.26
C PRO A 45 4.21 13.45 13.87
N LEU A 46 3.00 13.90 13.59
CA LEU A 46 2.74 14.67 12.38
C LEU A 46 3.53 15.97 12.45
N ALA A 47 4.25 16.28 11.37
CA ALA A 47 4.82 17.60 11.19
C ALA A 47 3.70 18.67 11.24
N PRO A 48 4.02 19.91 11.66
CA PRO A 48 3.08 21.01 11.62
C PRO A 48 2.36 21.13 10.27
N LEU A 49 1.14 21.67 10.30
CA LEU A 49 0.44 22.02 9.07
C LEU A 49 1.28 23.09 8.35
N PRO A 50 1.72 22.87 7.10
CA PRO A 50 2.45 23.89 6.36
C PRO A 50 1.52 25.06 6.04
N ASP A 51 2.09 26.25 5.96
CA ASP A 51 1.36 27.45 5.54
C ASP A 51 0.87 27.36 4.09
N ARG A 52 1.57 26.57 3.25
CA ARG A 52 1.17 26.28 1.87
C ARG A 52 1.18 24.78 1.62
N LEU A 53 0.11 24.27 1.02
CA LEU A 53 -0.06 22.84 0.76
C LEU A 53 1.11 22.23 -0.06
N LEU A 54 1.65 23.01 -1.01
CA LEU A 54 2.70 22.54 -1.92
C LEU A 54 4.06 22.38 -1.25
N ASP A 55 4.27 22.94 -0.05
CA ASP A 55 5.54 22.83 0.68
C ASP A 55 5.86 21.38 1.09
N ARG A 56 4.86 20.49 1.13
CA ARG A 56 5.03 19.05 1.40
C ARG A 56 5.56 18.25 0.21
N LEU A 57 5.53 18.80 -1.01
CA LEU A 57 5.86 18.05 -2.23
C LEU A 57 7.35 18.03 -2.58
N VAL A 58 8.21 18.66 -1.76
CA VAL A 58 9.65 18.83 -2.06
C VAL A 58 10.46 17.52 -1.89
N HIS A 59 9.88 16.50 -1.28
CA HIS A 59 10.58 15.23 -0.95
C HIS A 59 10.03 13.99 -1.69
N TRP A 60 9.36 14.18 -2.83
CA TRP A 60 8.88 13.07 -3.68
C TRP A 60 9.93 12.59 -4.67
#